data_AF-K1SPN5-F1
#
_entry.id   AF-K1SPN5-F1
#
_cell.length_a   1.000
_cell.length_b   1.000
_cell.length_c   1.000
_cell.angle_alpha   90.00
_cell.angle_beta   90.00
_cell.angle_gamma   90.00
#
_symmetry.space_group_name_H-M   'P 1'
#
loop_
_entity.id
_entity.type
_entity.pdbx_description
1 polymer ?
#
loop_
_entity_poly.entity_id
_entity_poly.type
_entity_poly.pdbx_seq_one_letter_code
_entity_poly.pdbx_strand_id
1 'polypeptide(L)'
;MCEKMLDEESISYEKLQVEQYVTELQDYWKDNQTVFKLDSVSFLYIWGSMLTWITITVLCLIIGALSYSKLPTEIPVQWSKGVATSLVNKNWIFICPVICIIIRYLLKPFIYAKLQMNNYYGEIITEYLTNYMCFIVLSVEIFSILFTFGVVKSVVVLLFVDTAIFIGLLVVGLTKMDLRGKEVL
;
A
#
# COMPACT_ATOMS: atom_id res chain seq x y z
N MET A 1 -17.89 41.91 -37.70
CA MET A 1 -18.25 40.62 -37.05
C MET A 1 -17.38 40.42 -35.79
N CYS A 2 -17.24 41.45 -34.94
CA CYS A 2 -16.50 41.42 -33.67
C CYS A 2 -17.11 42.41 -32.65
N GLU A 3 -18.42 42.68 -32.73
CA GLU A 3 -19.09 43.66 -31.84
C GLU A 3 -20.44 43.14 -31.32
N LYS A 4 -20.75 41.85 -31.52
CA LYS A 4 -22.04 41.25 -31.14
C LYS A 4 -21.95 40.15 -30.07
N MET A 5 -20.83 40.05 -29.35
CA MET A 5 -20.65 39.06 -28.27
C MET A 5 -20.52 39.67 -26.87
N LEU A 6 -20.81 40.97 -26.70
CA LEU A 6 -20.62 41.65 -25.42
C LEU A 6 -21.89 42.24 -24.82
N ASP A 7 -23.07 41.80 -25.27
CA ASP A 7 -24.34 42.35 -24.77
C ASP A 7 -25.35 41.22 -24.55
N GLU A 8 -25.07 40.36 -23.56
CA GLU A 8 -26.09 39.60 -22.81
C GLU A 8 -25.46 39.04 -21.52
N GLU A 9 -25.35 39.96 -20.57
CA GLU A 9 -25.65 39.85 -19.14
C GLU A 9 -25.94 38.45 -18.53
N SER A 10 -25.14 38.12 -17.51
CA SER A 10 -25.44 37.21 -16.40
C SER A 10 -25.60 35.70 -16.70
N ILE A 11 -24.47 35.00 -16.69
CA ILE A 11 -24.47 33.55 -16.42
C ILE A 11 -24.89 33.36 -14.95
N SER A 12 -26.18 33.14 -14.72
CA SER A 12 -26.71 32.73 -13.41
C SER A 12 -26.17 31.35 -13.05
N TYR A 13 -25.34 31.28 -12.01
CA TYR A 13 -24.77 30.06 -11.44
C TYR A 13 -25.82 29.18 -10.72
N GLU A 14 -27.08 29.60 -10.67
CA GLU A 14 -28.14 28.97 -9.87
C GLU A 14 -28.84 27.79 -10.59
N LYS A 15 -28.47 27.52 -11.84
CA LYS A 15 -29.08 26.45 -12.67
C LYS A 15 -28.08 25.43 -13.20
N LEU A 16 -26.97 25.20 -12.50
CA LEU A 16 -26.19 24.00 -12.74
C LEU A 16 -27.03 22.81 -12.27
N GLN A 17 -27.65 22.07 -13.19
CA GLN A 17 -28.29 20.79 -12.88
C GLN A 17 -27.21 19.78 -12.49
N VAL A 18 -26.75 19.87 -11.25
CA VAL A 18 -25.75 18.98 -10.65
C VAL A 18 -26.22 17.53 -10.71
N GLU A 19 -27.53 17.30 -10.66
CA GLU A 19 -28.15 15.96 -10.66
C GLU A 19 -27.89 15.17 -11.95
N GLN A 20 -27.81 15.84 -13.12
CA GLN A 20 -27.55 15.15 -14.38
C GLN A 20 -26.09 14.67 -14.51
N TYR A 21 -25.16 15.43 -13.91
CA TYR A 21 -23.76 15.02 -13.77
C TYR A 21 -23.58 13.88 -12.75
N VAL A 22 -24.44 13.77 -11.73
CA VAL A 22 -24.36 12.69 -10.73
C VAL A 22 -24.81 11.35 -11.32
N THR A 23 -25.87 11.34 -12.15
CA THR A 23 -26.29 10.13 -12.87
C THR A 23 -25.24 9.66 -13.86
N GLU A 24 -24.63 10.57 -14.63
CA GLU A 24 -23.54 10.23 -15.54
C GLU A 24 -22.28 9.79 -14.80
N LEU A 25 -21.96 10.36 -13.63
CA LEU A 25 -20.83 9.91 -12.82
C LEU A 25 -21.04 8.48 -12.32
N GLN A 26 -22.25 8.13 -11.90
CA GLN A 26 -22.58 6.82 -11.36
C GLN A 26 -22.59 5.74 -12.44
N ASP A 27 -23.10 6.06 -13.64
CA ASP A 27 -23.03 5.18 -14.81
C ASP A 27 -21.61 5.09 -15.37
N TYR A 28 -20.85 6.18 -15.39
CA TYR A 28 -19.42 6.17 -15.78
C TYR A 28 -18.55 5.35 -14.81
N TRP A 29 -18.84 5.39 -13.51
CA TRP A 29 -18.18 4.55 -12.51
C TRP A 29 -18.53 3.07 -12.66
N LYS A 30 -19.76 2.79 -13.11
CA LYS A 30 -20.27 1.43 -13.36
C LYS A 30 -19.72 0.84 -14.65
N ASP A 31 -19.57 1.66 -15.69
CA ASP A 31 -19.02 1.28 -16.99
C ASP A 31 -17.49 1.15 -16.96
N ASN A 32 -16.79 2.01 -16.21
CA ASN A 32 -15.34 1.92 -16.00
C ASN A 32 -14.96 1.06 -14.78
N GLN A 33 -15.92 0.40 -14.16
CA GLN A 33 -15.66 -0.53 -13.06
C GLN A 33 -14.76 -1.68 -13.53
N THR A 34 -14.79 -2.04 -14.82
CA THR A 34 -13.86 -2.99 -15.47
C THR A 34 -12.41 -2.53 -15.46
N VAL A 35 -12.14 -1.23 -15.62
CA VAL A 35 -10.80 -0.63 -15.56
C VAL A 35 -10.24 -0.69 -14.13
N PHE A 36 -11.04 -0.32 -13.13
CA PHE A 36 -10.71 -0.51 -11.71
C PHE A 36 -10.73 -1.99 -11.28
N LYS A 37 -11.48 -2.86 -11.97
CA LYS A 37 -11.49 -4.32 -11.74
C LYS A 37 -10.24 -4.99 -12.28
N LEU A 38 -9.72 -4.54 -13.42
CA LEU A 38 -8.42 -4.94 -13.96
C LEU A 38 -7.30 -4.52 -13.01
N ASP A 39 -7.43 -3.34 -12.38
CA ASP A 39 -6.39 -2.76 -11.53
C ASP A 39 -6.05 -3.61 -10.31
N SER A 40 -7.04 -4.17 -9.60
CA SER A 40 -6.73 -5.00 -8.42
C SER A 40 -6.08 -6.34 -8.74
N VAL A 41 -6.40 -6.94 -9.89
CA VAL A 41 -5.75 -8.21 -10.32
C VAL A 41 -4.34 -7.91 -10.82
N SER A 42 -4.15 -6.86 -11.61
CA SER A 42 -2.83 -6.36 -12.02
C SER A 42 -1.98 -6.00 -10.81
N PHE A 43 -2.56 -5.34 -9.79
CA PHE A 43 -1.91 -5.05 -8.54
C PHE A 43 -1.45 -6.32 -7.83
N LEU A 44 -2.26 -7.38 -7.76
CA LEU A 44 -1.83 -8.65 -7.17
C LEU A 44 -0.58 -9.21 -7.86
N TYR A 45 -0.53 -9.17 -9.20
CA TYR A 45 0.62 -9.68 -9.95
C TYR A 45 1.86 -8.80 -9.79
N ILE A 46 1.69 -7.48 -9.86
CA ILE A 46 2.78 -6.52 -9.64
C ILE A 46 3.30 -6.68 -8.21
N TRP A 47 2.41 -6.65 -7.23
CA TRP A 47 2.76 -6.74 -5.82
C TRP A 47 3.32 -8.10 -5.44
N GLY A 48 2.86 -9.19 -6.07
CA GLY A 48 3.42 -10.54 -5.93
C GLY A 48 4.69 -10.77 -6.75
N SER A 49 5.30 -9.74 -7.33
CA SER A 49 6.52 -9.89 -8.12
C SER A 49 7.78 -9.89 -7.24
N MET A 50 8.83 -10.51 -7.77
CA MET A 50 10.19 -10.38 -7.21
C MET A 50 10.62 -8.90 -7.22
N LEU A 51 10.29 -8.15 -8.28
CA LEU A 51 10.69 -6.76 -8.42
C LEU A 51 10.21 -5.90 -7.25
N THR A 52 8.96 -6.09 -6.80
CA THR A 52 8.42 -5.38 -5.62
C THR A 52 9.24 -5.65 -4.37
N TRP A 53 9.67 -6.90 -4.13
CA TRP A 53 10.53 -7.22 -2.99
C TRP A 53 11.88 -6.48 -3.07
N ILE A 54 12.51 -6.46 -4.25
CA ILE A 54 13.77 -5.74 -4.47
C ILE A 54 13.56 -4.26 -4.19
N THR A 55 12.51 -3.66 -4.76
CA THR A 55 12.17 -2.26 -4.56
C THR A 55 11.98 -1.92 -3.09
N ILE A 56 11.21 -2.69 -2.34
CA ILE A 56 11.00 -2.48 -0.90
C ILE A 56 12.34 -2.56 -0.15
N THR A 57 13.14 -3.59 -0.40
CA THR A 57 14.42 -3.80 0.30
C THR A 57 15.42 -2.68 0.01
N VAL A 58 15.49 -2.24 -1.25
CA VAL A 58 16.33 -1.10 -1.67
C VAL A 58 15.82 0.20 -1.07
N LEU A 59 14.50 0.40 -0.98
CA LEU A 59 13.93 1.57 -0.32
C LEU A 59 14.29 1.63 1.16
N CYS A 60 14.25 0.50 1.89
CA CYS A 60 14.73 0.45 3.28
C CYS A 60 16.19 0.94 3.37
N LEU A 61 17.07 0.43 2.50
CA LEU A 61 18.47 0.85 2.48
C LEU A 61 18.65 2.34 2.18
N ILE A 62 17.91 2.86 1.19
CA ILE A 62 17.98 4.27 0.79
C ILE A 62 17.48 5.16 1.95
N ILE A 63 16.34 4.83 2.56
CA ILE A 63 15.75 5.60 3.65
C ILE A 63 16.66 5.58 4.88
N GLY A 64 17.17 4.42 5.27
CA GLY A 64 18.17 4.29 6.32
C GLY A 64 19.40 5.15 6.03
N ALA A 65 19.98 5.07 4.84
CA ALA A 65 21.17 5.84 4.47
C ALA A 65 20.93 7.37 4.48
N LEU A 66 19.81 7.82 3.92
CA LEU A 66 19.46 9.24 3.85
C LEU A 66 19.12 9.85 5.22
N SER A 67 18.53 9.06 6.12
CA SER A 67 18.13 9.52 7.45
C SER A 67 19.26 9.42 8.49
N TYR A 68 20.22 8.50 8.31
CA TYR A 68 21.25 8.16 9.31
C TYR A 68 22.05 9.35 9.85
N SER A 69 22.34 10.34 9.01
CA SER A 69 23.08 11.55 9.41
C SER A 69 22.28 12.49 10.31
N LYS A 70 20.94 12.45 10.19
CA LYS A 70 20.00 13.30 10.94
C LYS A 70 19.41 12.60 12.15
N LEU A 71 19.57 11.28 12.26
CA LEU A 71 19.07 10.50 13.39
C LEU A 71 19.90 10.76 14.67
N PRO A 72 19.25 10.90 15.83
CA PRO A 72 19.92 10.92 17.13
C PRO A 72 20.65 9.60 17.40
N THR A 73 21.50 9.56 18.43
CA THR A 73 22.30 8.37 18.77
C THR A 73 21.45 7.13 19.07
N GLU A 74 20.23 7.35 19.57
CA GLU A 74 19.27 6.30 19.89
C GLU A 74 17.94 6.56 19.19
N ILE A 75 17.37 5.51 18.59
CA ILE A 75 16.11 5.53 17.87
C ILE A 75 15.10 4.61 18.56
N PRO A 76 13.80 4.93 18.50
CA PRO A 76 12.77 4.07 19.07
C PRO A 76 12.52 2.85 18.19
N VAL A 77 12.34 1.70 18.83
CA VAL A 77 11.97 0.43 18.17
C VAL A 77 10.72 -0.22 18.75
N GLN A 78 10.26 0.27 19.91
CA GLN A 78 9.01 -0.14 20.52
C GLN A 78 8.24 1.07 21.00
N TRP A 79 6.92 1.05 20.78
CA TRP A 79 6.02 2.13 21.15
C TRP A 79 4.84 1.56 21.92
N SER A 80 4.43 2.26 22.99
CA SER A 80 3.22 1.96 23.72
C SER A 80 2.51 3.26 24.08
N LYS A 81 1.21 3.33 23.81
CA LYS A 81 0.37 4.51 24.09
C LYS A 81 0.96 5.84 23.57
N GLY A 82 1.65 5.78 22.43
CA GLY A 82 2.27 6.95 21.79
C GLY A 82 3.61 7.41 22.39
N VAL A 83 4.24 6.60 23.23
CA VAL A 83 5.55 6.84 23.83
C VAL A 83 6.51 5.73 23.42
N ALA A 84 7.78 6.06 23.16
CA ALA A 84 8.83 5.07 22.94
C ALA A 84 9.11 4.32 24.25
N THR A 85 8.97 3.00 24.25
CA THR A 85 9.24 2.15 25.43
C THR A 85 10.63 1.53 25.39
N SER A 86 11.24 1.44 24.21
CA SER A 86 12.60 0.93 24.03
C SER A 86 13.32 1.76 22.98
N LEU A 87 14.55 2.15 23.32
CA LEU A 87 15.48 2.89 22.48
C LEU A 87 16.68 2.00 22.20
N VAL A 88 17.19 2.06 20.97
CA VAL A 88 18.38 1.32 20.53
C VAL A 88 19.30 2.22 19.74
N ASN A 89 20.56 1.82 19.60
CA ASN A 89 21.53 2.56 18.79
C ASN A 89 21.02 2.78 17.35
N LYS A 90 21.22 3.97 16.79
CA LYS A 90 20.77 4.33 15.43
C LYS A 90 21.21 3.40 14.31
N ASN A 91 22.29 2.62 14.50
CA ASN A 91 22.73 1.59 13.56
C ASN A 91 21.65 0.53 13.31
N TRP A 92 20.71 0.36 14.24
CA TRP A 92 19.56 -0.55 14.11
C TRP A 92 18.65 -0.22 12.92
N ILE A 93 18.71 1.00 12.35
CA ILE A 93 17.95 1.33 11.15
C ILE A 93 18.28 0.38 9.98
N PHE A 94 19.52 -0.11 9.89
CA PHE A 94 19.96 -1.03 8.84
C PHE A 94 19.56 -2.49 9.07
N ILE A 95 18.88 -2.81 10.17
CA ILE A 95 18.33 -4.14 10.39
C ILE A 95 17.04 -4.36 9.57
N CYS A 96 16.31 -3.29 9.23
CA CYS A 96 15.12 -3.35 8.37
C CYS A 96 15.33 -4.13 7.05
N PRO A 97 16.33 -3.82 6.21
CA PRO A 97 16.60 -4.60 4.99
C PRO A 97 17.05 -6.04 5.28
N VAL A 98 17.75 -6.29 6.39
CA VAL A 98 18.12 -7.66 6.82
C VAL A 98 16.87 -8.47 7.17
N ILE A 99 15.90 -7.87 7.87
CA ILE A 99 14.62 -8.51 8.17
C ILE A 99 13.87 -8.83 6.86
N CYS A 100 13.87 -7.93 5.87
CA CYS A 100 13.25 -8.20 4.56
C CYS A 100 13.87 -9.41 3.84
N ILE A 101 15.19 -9.61 3.98
CA ILE A 101 15.90 -10.79 3.47
C ILE A 101 15.48 -12.05 4.25
N ILE A 102 15.44 -11.97 5.59
CA ILE A 102 15.00 -13.07 6.44
C ILE A 102 13.57 -13.50 6.11
N ILE A 103 12.65 -12.56 5.97
CA ILE A 103 11.25 -12.83 5.58
C ILE A 103 11.22 -13.57 4.24
N ARG A 104 12.04 -13.13 3.26
CA ARG A 104 12.06 -13.71 1.92
C ARG A 104 12.60 -15.14 1.86
N TYR A 105 13.68 -15.43 2.58
CA TYR A 105 14.36 -16.72 2.47
C TYR A 105 13.96 -17.72 3.54
N LEU A 106 13.63 -17.24 4.75
CA LEU A 106 13.19 -18.11 5.83
C LEU A 106 11.68 -18.20 5.91
N LEU A 107 10.94 -17.09 5.96
CA LEU A 107 9.50 -17.15 6.24
C LEU A 107 8.65 -17.55 5.02
N LYS A 108 9.00 -17.07 3.82
CA LYS A 108 8.33 -17.41 2.56
C LYS A 108 8.11 -18.92 2.35
N PRO A 109 9.11 -19.81 2.46
CA PRO A 109 8.90 -21.24 2.21
C PRO A 109 7.91 -21.86 3.20
N PHE A 110 7.85 -21.40 4.46
CA PHE A 110 6.85 -21.88 5.42
C PHE A 110 5.43 -21.46 5.02
N ILE A 111 5.25 -20.20 4.60
CA ILE A 111 3.95 -19.69 4.14
C ILE A 111 3.52 -20.45 2.88
N TYR A 112 4.44 -20.63 1.94
CA TYR A 112 4.20 -21.38 0.71
C TYR A 112 3.70 -22.80 0.99
N ALA A 113 4.42 -23.54 1.84
CA ALA A 113 4.06 -24.91 2.20
C ALA A 113 2.67 -24.99 2.84
N LYS A 114 2.31 -24.03 3.70
CA LYS A 114 0.99 -23.98 4.33
C LYS A 114 -0.14 -23.64 3.35
N LEU A 115 0.09 -22.73 2.41
CA LEU A 115 -0.94 -22.27 1.48
C LEU A 115 -1.16 -23.23 0.31
N GLN A 116 -0.10 -23.83 -0.24
CA GLN A 116 -0.20 -24.79 -1.35
C GLN A 116 -1.03 -26.03 -0.99
N MET A 117 -1.01 -26.46 0.27
CA MET A 117 -1.85 -27.56 0.73
C MET A 117 -3.35 -27.26 0.60
N ASN A 118 -3.75 -25.99 0.57
CA ASN A 118 -5.14 -25.58 0.73
C ASN A 118 -5.68 -24.71 -0.42
N ASN A 119 -4.86 -24.24 -1.37
CA ASN A 119 -5.31 -23.25 -2.35
C ASN A 119 -4.55 -23.29 -3.69
N TYR A 120 -5.31 -23.27 -4.79
CA TYR A 120 -4.82 -23.16 -6.17
C TYR A 120 -4.01 -21.87 -6.41
N TYR A 121 -4.39 -20.76 -5.78
CA TYR A 121 -3.68 -19.47 -5.89
C TYR A 121 -2.52 -19.32 -4.90
N GLY A 122 -2.11 -20.41 -4.23
CA GLY A 122 -1.16 -20.38 -3.10
C GLY A 122 0.16 -19.68 -3.39
N GLU A 123 0.69 -19.79 -4.62
CA GLU A 123 1.95 -19.11 -5.01
C GLU A 123 1.80 -17.58 -5.02
N ILE A 124 0.79 -17.06 -5.73
CA ILE A 124 0.53 -15.61 -5.82
C ILE A 124 0.24 -15.04 -4.42
N ILE A 125 -0.56 -15.75 -3.62
CA ILE A 125 -0.87 -15.33 -2.25
C ILE A 125 0.39 -15.30 -1.39
N THR A 126 1.26 -16.30 -1.50
CA THR A 126 2.53 -16.36 -0.75
C THR A 126 3.43 -15.20 -1.08
N GLU A 127 3.64 -14.93 -2.38
CA GLU A 127 4.47 -13.81 -2.84
C GLU A 127 3.90 -12.48 -2.33
N TYR A 128 2.59 -12.30 -2.46
CA TYR A 128 1.89 -11.12 -1.99
C TYR A 128 2.07 -10.89 -0.49
N LEU A 129 1.81 -11.91 0.33
CA LEU A 129 1.94 -11.83 1.79
C LEU A 129 3.40 -11.61 2.21
N THR A 130 4.34 -12.25 1.52
CA THR A 130 5.78 -12.05 1.76
C THR A 130 6.18 -10.60 1.53
N ASN A 131 5.75 -10.01 0.42
CA ASN A 131 6.06 -8.62 0.08
C ASN A 131 5.34 -7.64 1.01
N TYR A 132 4.11 -7.95 1.40
CA TYR A 132 3.37 -7.19 2.40
C TYR A 132 4.08 -7.17 3.78
N MET A 133 4.60 -8.30 4.26
CA MET A 133 5.38 -8.30 5.51
C MET A 133 6.66 -7.46 5.39
N CYS A 134 7.35 -7.48 4.25
CA CYS A 134 8.47 -6.57 4.01
C CYS A 134 8.04 -5.10 3.97
N PHE A 135 6.87 -4.80 3.41
CA PHE A 135 6.30 -3.45 3.43
C PHE A 135 5.98 -2.98 4.85
N ILE A 136 5.50 -3.86 5.74
CA ILE A 136 5.31 -3.53 7.15
C ILE A 136 6.65 -3.15 7.82
N VAL A 137 7.73 -3.84 7.50
CA VAL A 137 9.07 -3.47 8.00
C VAL A 137 9.48 -2.07 7.53
N LEU A 138 9.29 -1.78 6.24
CA LEU A 138 9.53 -0.45 5.67
C LEU A 138 8.64 0.64 6.32
N SER A 139 7.37 0.33 6.55
CA SER A 139 6.40 1.23 7.20
C SER A 139 6.84 1.56 8.63
N VAL A 140 7.30 0.56 9.39
CA VAL A 140 7.88 0.75 10.73
C VAL A 140 9.17 1.56 10.69
N GLU A 141 10.04 1.36 9.70
CA GLU A 141 11.26 2.15 9.52
C GLU A 141 10.95 3.64 9.32
N ILE A 142 10.07 3.94 8.37
CA ILE A 142 9.60 5.31 8.09
C ILE A 142 8.94 5.90 9.33
N PHE A 143 8.08 5.14 10.00
CA PHE A 143 7.42 5.58 11.23
C PHE A 143 8.45 5.94 12.32
N SER A 144 9.48 5.11 12.50
CA SER A 144 10.51 5.32 13.52
C SER A 144 11.24 6.65 13.30
N ILE A 145 11.56 6.94 12.05
CA ILE A 145 12.17 8.21 11.64
C ILE A 145 11.21 9.38 11.90
N LEU A 146 9.96 9.29 11.42
CA LEU A 146 8.97 10.35 11.59
C LEU A 146 8.63 10.62 13.07
N PHE A 147 8.57 9.57 13.88
CA PHE A 147 8.33 9.66 15.32
C PHE A 147 9.49 10.36 16.02
N THR A 148 10.73 10.07 15.61
CA THR A 148 11.94 10.72 16.13
C THR A 148 11.93 12.23 15.87
N PHE A 149 11.34 12.67 14.76
CA PHE A 149 11.13 14.09 14.45
C PHE A 149 9.81 14.66 14.99
N GLY A 150 9.04 13.91 15.77
CA GLY A 150 7.79 14.36 16.38
C GLY A 150 6.61 14.54 15.41
N VAL A 151 6.69 13.99 14.20
CA VAL A 151 5.66 14.15 13.15
C VAL A 151 4.46 13.23 13.40
N VAL A 152 4.70 12.03 13.93
CA VAL A 152 3.67 10.99 14.13
C VAL A 152 3.66 10.49 15.57
N LYS A 153 2.52 9.96 16.02
CA LYS A 153 2.33 9.51 17.40
C LYS A 153 1.93 8.05 17.57
N SER A 154 1.28 7.43 16.59
CA SER A 154 0.73 6.07 16.74
C SER A 154 1.10 5.16 15.58
N VAL A 155 2.00 4.21 15.86
CA VAL A 155 2.36 3.14 14.91
C VAL A 155 1.21 2.17 14.70
N VAL A 156 0.40 1.94 15.74
CA VAL A 156 -0.69 0.96 15.71
C VAL A 156 -1.75 1.35 14.68
N VAL A 157 -2.10 2.64 14.61
CA VAL A 157 -3.07 3.13 13.61
C VAL A 157 -2.53 2.96 12.20
N LEU A 158 -1.25 3.29 11.97
CA LEU A 158 -0.59 3.12 10.68
C LEU A 158 -0.63 1.65 10.23
N LEU A 159 -0.14 0.75 11.09
CA LEU A 159 -0.09 -0.68 10.76
C LEU A 159 -1.48 -1.29 10.57
N PHE A 160 -2.47 -0.85 11.34
CA PHE A 160 -3.85 -1.32 11.17
C PHE A 160 -4.43 -0.90 9.81
N VAL A 161 -4.22 0.36 9.41
CA VAL A 161 -4.65 0.87 8.11
C VAL A 161 -3.94 0.13 6.98
N ASP A 162 -2.62 -0.03 7.06
CA ASP A 162 -1.84 -0.79 6.07
C ASP A 162 -2.40 -2.23 5.95
N THR A 163 -2.62 -2.90 7.07
CA THR A 163 -3.16 -4.27 7.09
C THR A 163 -4.55 -4.34 6.46
N ALA A 164 -5.46 -3.45 6.83
CA ALA A 164 -6.81 -3.42 6.31
C ALA A 164 -6.82 -3.22 4.79
N ILE A 165 -6.00 -2.31 4.27
CA ILE A 165 -5.88 -2.04 2.83
C ILE A 165 -5.33 -3.25 2.09
N PHE A 166 -4.19 -3.81 2.54
CA PHE A 166 -3.54 -4.93 1.85
C PHE A 166 -4.38 -6.21 1.89
N ILE A 167 -5.01 -6.52 3.03
CA ILE A 167 -5.93 -7.67 3.11
C ILE A 167 -7.17 -7.44 2.23
N GLY A 168 -7.73 -6.23 2.22
CA GLY A 168 -8.84 -5.87 1.34
C GLY A 168 -8.50 -6.05 -0.14
N LEU A 169 -7.34 -5.54 -0.58
CA LEU A 169 -6.85 -5.71 -1.95
C LEU A 169 -6.62 -7.18 -2.31
N LEU A 170 -6.09 -7.97 -1.37
CA LEU A 170 -5.91 -9.41 -1.56
C LEU A 170 -7.23 -10.13 -1.80
N VAL A 171 -8.21 -9.92 -0.93
CA VAL A 171 -9.54 -10.56 -1.04
C VAL A 171 -10.24 -10.14 -2.34
N VAL A 172 -10.23 -8.85 -2.66
CA VAL A 172 -10.86 -8.32 -3.88
C VAL A 172 -10.18 -8.86 -5.14
N GLY A 173 -8.85 -8.91 -5.17
CA GLY A 173 -8.10 -9.42 -6.30
C GLY A 173 -8.31 -10.92 -6.53
N LEU A 174 -8.28 -11.73 -5.46
CA LEU A 174 -8.52 -13.18 -5.55
C LEU A 174 -9.95 -13.49 -5.99
N THR A 175 -10.95 -12.78 -5.45
CA THR A 175 -12.36 -12.96 -5.84
C THR A 175 -12.54 -12.70 -7.34
N LYS A 176 -11.89 -11.66 -7.88
CA LYS A 176 -11.96 -11.36 -9.32
C LYS A 176 -11.23 -12.40 -10.18
N MET A 177 -10.10 -12.93 -9.70
CA MET A 177 -9.39 -14.01 -10.38
C MET A 177 -10.24 -15.28 -10.46
N ASP A 178 -10.95 -15.64 -9.39
CA ASP A 178 -11.84 -16.81 -9.36
C ASP A 178 -13.04 -16.65 -10.31
N LEU A 179 -13.68 -15.48 -10.32
CA LEU A 179 -14.77 -15.18 -11.25
C LEU A 179 -14.32 -15.32 -12.71
N ARG A 180 -13.14 -14.80 -13.06
CA ARG A 180 -12.61 -14.89 -14.42
C ARG A 180 -12.19 -16.32 -14.80
N GLY A 181 -11.67 -17.09 -13.84
CA GLY A 181 -11.33 -18.50 -14.06
C GLY A 181 -12.55 -19.36 -14.42
N LYS A 182 -13.73 -18.99 -13.88
CA LYS A 182 -15.01 -19.66 -14.18
C LYS A 182 -15.65 -19.24 -15.50
N GLU A 183 -15.32 -18.07 -16.04
CA GLU A 183 -15.84 -17.61 -17.35
C GLU A 183 -15.12 -18.25 -18.55
N VAL A 184 -13.92 -18.78 -18.34
CA VAL A 184 -13.07 -19.37 -19.40
C VAL A 184 -13.27 -20.89 -19.54
N LEU A 185 -13.99 -21.52 -18.60
CA LEU A 185 -14.30 -22.97 -18.60
C LEU A 185 -15.73 -23.23 -19.05
#